data_AF-K5WCU1-F1
#
_entry.id   AF-K5WCU1-F1
#
_cell.length_a   1.000
_cell.length_b   1.000
_cell.length_c   1.000
_cell.angle_alpha   90.00
_cell.angle_beta   90.00
_cell.angle_gamma   90.00
#
_symmetry.space_group_name_H-M   'P 1'
#
loop_
_entity.id
_entity.type
_entity.pdbx_description
1 polymer ?
#
loop_
_entity_poly.entity_id
_entity_poly.type
_entity_poly.pdbx_seq_one_letter_code
_entity_poly.pdbx_strand_id
1 'polypeptide(L)'
;PVYTGLSVGVQNYTCGADGTWSSIGAFSYLYDISCLPLDTHRAFTSFIAGLWDAAPQTVTAADLVTITKNLNPGVGLGVHYWVPDPLNATSGSTFAKWDFSQSELMVNDTNKVNAFLVASKTGNVPDPFTPSVNLNWLVESALVVDGKNDGQLADQVFRINTNGGQAPNTSCTPNADTLQVKSTMDFCTSLAS
;
A
#
# COMPACT_ATOMS: atom_id res chain seq x y z
N PRO A 1 -10.46 7.59 -14.74
CA PRO A 1 -10.62 7.56 -13.28
C PRO A 1 -9.25 7.66 -12.60
N VAL A 2 -9.01 8.77 -11.92
CA VAL A 2 -7.83 9.00 -11.08
C VAL A 2 -8.35 8.87 -9.65
N TYR A 3 -8.27 7.68 -9.07
CA TYR A 3 -8.62 7.51 -7.66
C TYR A 3 -7.50 8.14 -6.83
N THR A 4 -7.87 8.89 -5.81
CA THR A 4 -6.94 9.22 -4.73
C THR A 4 -7.38 8.46 -3.49
N GLY A 5 -6.52 7.57 -3.01
CA GLY A 5 -6.82 6.73 -1.88
C GLY A 5 -5.84 6.91 -0.73
N LEU A 6 -6.32 6.63 0.47
CA LEU A 6 -5.53 6.48 1.68
C LEU A 6 -5.28 4.99 1.90
N SER A 7 -4.03 4.62 2.10
CA SER A 7 -3.65 3.29 2.57
C SER A 7 -3.34 3.35 4.07
N VAL A 8 -3.90 2.41 4.83
CA VAL A 8 -3.63 2.23 6.26
C VAL A 8 -3.29 0.77 6.51
N GLY A 9 -2.11 0.51 7.07
CA GLY A 9 -1.67 -0.86 7.30
C GLY A 9 -0.30 -0.98 7.94
N VAL A 10 0.42 -2.03 7.54
CA VAL A 10 1.73 -2.37 8.07
C VAL A 10 2.70 -2.76 6.97
N GLN A 11 3.97 -2.43 7.20
CA GLN A 11 5.12 -2.99 6.50
C GLN A 11 5.62 -4.20 7.28
N ASN A 12 5.90 -5.29 6.56
CA ASN A 12 6.41 -6.53 7.15
C ASN A 12 7.89 -6.68 6.83
N TYR A 13 8.67 -7.00 7.84
CA TYR A 13 10.10 -7.23 7.75
C TYR A 13 10.47 -8.59 8.34
N THR A 14 11.49 -9.21 7.74
CA THR A 14 12.21 -10.36 8.30
C THR A 14 13.66 -9.98 8.56
N CYS A 15 14.30 -10.65 9.50
CA CYS A 15 15.73 -10.48 9.73
C CYS A 15 16.56 -11.41 8.84
N GLY A 16 17.40 -10.84 7.98
CA GLY A 16 18.34 -11.58 7.16
C GLY A 16 19.43 -12.28 7.97
N ALA A 17 20.13 -13.21 7.34
CA ALA A 17 21.26 -13.91 7.96
C ALA A 17 22.42 -12.97 8.34
N ASP A 18 22.48 -11.79 7.73
CA ASP A 18 23.41 -10.70 8.01
C ASP A 18 23.00 -9.83 9.22
N GLY A 19 21.88 -10.15 9.86
CA GLY A 19 21.35 -9.38 11.00
C GLY A 19 20.72 -8.06 10.60
N THR A 20 20.33 -7.88 9.34
CA THR A 20 19.67 -6.66 8.85
C THR A 20 18.21 -6.90 8.50
N TRP A 21 17.38 -5.88 8.69
CA TRP A 21 15.97 -5.93 8.33
C TRP A 21 15.80 -5.90 6.80
N SER A 22 15.10 -6.90 6.28
CA SER A 22 14.68 -6.97 4.89
C SER A 22 13.17 -6.88 4.79
N SER A 23 12.67 -5.97 3.95
CA SER A 23 11.23 -5.86 3.66
C SER A 23 10.76 -7.11 2.93
N ILE A 24 9.69 -7.73 3.44
CA ILE A 24 9.03 -8.89 2.83
C ILE A 24 7.63 -8.54 2.30
N GLY A 25 7.37 -7.25 2.16
CA GLY A 25 6.13 -6.72 1.61
C GLY A 25 5.32 -5.95 2.65
N ALA A 26 4.06 -5.73 2.30
CA ALA A 26 3.13 -4.86 3.02
C ALA A 26 1.74 -5.49 3.01
N PHE A 27 0.91 -5.09 3.96
CA PHE A 27 -0.53 -5.29 3.86
C PHE A 27 -1.23 -4.03 4.37
N SER A 28 -2.13 -3.48 3.55
CA SER A 28 -2.92 -2.32 3.93
C SER A 28 -4.29 -2.36 3.30
N TYR A 29 -5.24 -1.70 3.96
CA TYR A 29 -6.55 -1.44 3.40
C TYR A 29 -6.59 -0.04 2.79
N LEU A 30 -7.38 0.08 1.72
CA LEU A 30 -7.44 1.27 0.88
C LEU A 30 -8.80 1.96 1.05
N TYR A 31 -8.77 3.26 1.26
CA TYR A 31 -9.95 4.11 1.45
C TYR A 31 -10.00 5.20 0.39
N ASP A 32 -11.16 5.49 -0.16
CA ASP A 32 -11.34 6.59 -1.10
C ASP A 32 -11.33 7.92 -0.35
N ILE A 33 -10.37 8.77 -0.69
CA ILE A 33 -10.27 10.14 -0.19
C ILE A 33 -10.37 11.17 -1.31
N SER A 34 -10.84 10.75 -2.49
CA SER A 34 -10.97 11.60 -3.68
C SER A 34 -11.92 12.78 -3.46
N CYS A 35 -12.79 12.73 -2.44
CA CYS A 35 -13.68 13.82 -2.06
C CYS A 35 -12.98 14.93 -1.25
N LEU A 36 -11.78 14.69 -0.72
CA LEU A 36 -11.01 15.68 0.01
C LEU A 36 -10.21 16.56 -0.96
N PRO A 37 -10.07 17.88 -0.71
CA PRO A 37 -9.18 18.73 -1.50
C PRO A 37 -7.73 18.25 -1.44
N LEU A 38 -7.02 18.26 -2.57
CA LEU A 38 -5.65 17.73 -2.70
C LEU A 38 -4.65 18.35 -1.70
N ASP A 39 -4.79 19.64 -1.41
CA ASP A 39 -3.97 20.37 -0.44
C ASP A 39 -4.19 19.91 1.01
N THR A 40 -5.29 19.21 1.29
CA THR A 40 -5.58 18.64 2.61
C THR A 40 -5.10 17.21 2.79
N HIS A 41 -4.75 16.51 1.70
CA HIS A 41 -4.45 15.06 1.72
C HIS A 41 -3.35 14.74 2.72
N ARG A 42 -2.17 15.34 2.60
CA ARG A 42 -1.04 15.12 3.53
C ARG A 42 -1.42 15.28 5.01
N ALA A 43 -2.16 16.33 5.33
CA ALA A 43 -2.57 16.61 6.70
C ALA A 43 -3.56 15.54 7.20
N PHE A 44 -4.48 15.11 6.35
CA PHE A 44 -5.41 14.02 6.63
C PHE A 44 -4.68 12.67 6.82
N THR A 45 -3.75 12.30 5.94
CA THR A 45 -2.92 11.08 6.07
C THR A 45 -2.16 11.04 7.39
N SER A 46 -1.60 12.18 7.79
CA SER A 46 -0.86 12.33 9.04
C SER A 46 -1.77 12.25 10.27
N PHE A 47 -2.98 12.83 10.18
CA PHE A 47 -4.00 12.68 11.22
C PHE A 47 -4.40 11.21 11.41
N ILE A 48 -4.64 10.49 10.31
CA ILE A 48 -4.95 9.05 10.37
C ILE A 48 -3.74 8.24 10.87
N ALA A 49 -2.51 8.63 10.54
CA ALA A 49 -1.31 8.01 11.10
C ALA A 49 -1.29 8.10 12.63
N GLY A 50 -1.59 9.27 13.20
CA GLY A 50 -1.68 9.44 14.65
C GLY A 50 -2.75 8.56 15.30
N LEU A 51 -3.92 8.41 14.66
CA LEU A 51 -4.94 7.47 15.13
C LEU A 51 -4.48 6.01 15.02
N TRP A 52 -3.81 5.67 13.93
CA TRP A 52 -3.33 4.31 13.70
C TRP A 52 -2.22 3.92 14.67
N ASP A 53 -1.27 4.81 14.94
CA ASP A 53 -0.21 4.60 15.92
C ASP A 53 -0.78 4.38 17.32
N ALA A 54 -1.80 5.16 17.70
CA ALA A 54 -2.50 5.02 18.98
C ALA A 54 -3.35 3.74 19.10
N ALA A 55 -3.68 3.07 18.00
CA ALA A 55 -4.48 1.86 18.03
C ALA A 55 -3.73 0.72 18.75
N PRO A 56 -4.39 -0.09 19.60
CA PRO A 56 -3.78 -1.26 20.21
C PRO A 56 -3.14 -2.20 19.18
N GLN A 57 -2.06 -2.90 19.56
CA GLN A 57 -1.41 -3.89 18.69
C GLN A 57 -2.34 -5.06 18.29
N THR A 58 -3.44 -5.26 19.03
CA THR A 58 -4.48 -6.23 18.70
C THR A 58 -5.39 -5.78 17.55
N VAL A 59 -5.43 -4.48 17.24
CA VAL A 59 -6.19 -3.96 16.11
C VAL A 59 -5.37 -4.18 14.86
N THR A 60 -5.90 -4.96 13.95
CA THR A 60 -5.30 -5.23 12.64
C THR A 60 -5.77 -4.20 11.61
N ALA A 61 -5.08 -4.13 10.47
CA ALA A 61 -5.56 -3.35 9.33
C ALA A 61 -6.97 -3.80 8.88
N ALA A 62 -7.31 -5.08 9.06
CA ALA A 62 -8.63 -5.64 8.75
C ALA A 62 -9.72 -5.16 9.74
N ASP A 63 -9.36 -4.93 11.01
CA ASP A 63 -10.30 -4.39 11.99
C ASP A 63 -10.67 -2.94 11.70
N LEU A 64 -9.72 -2.14 11.19
CA LEU A 64 -10.00 -0.78 10.71
C LEU A 64 -11.03 -0.77 9.59
N VAL A 65 -11.03 -1.79 8.72
CA VAL A 65 -12.04 -1.95 7.66
C VAL A 65 -13.42 -2.07 8.27
N THR A 66 -13.56 -2.95 9.25
CA THR A 66 -14.85 -3.22 9.90
C THR A 66 -15.36 -1.98 10.61
N ILE A 67 -14.49 -1.25 11.32
CA ILE A 67 -14.85 0.00 11.99
C ILE A 67 -15.29 1.06 10.96
N THR A 68 -14.52 1.26 9.90
CA THR A 68 -14.80 2.30 8.90
C THR A 68 -16.03 1.98 8.07
N LYS A 69 -16.21 0.72 7.66
CA LYS A 69 -17.39 0.26 6.92
C LYS A 69 -18.69 0.51 7.69
N ASN A 70 -18.65 0.38 9.02
CA ASN A 70 -19.82 0.65 9.87
C ASN A 70 -20.10 2.15 10.03
N LEU A 71 -19.07 3.01 9.98
CA LEU A 71 -19.20 4.45 10.19
C LEU A 71 -19.45 5.24 8.90
N ASN A 72 -18.89 4.79 7.77
CA ASN A 72 -19.02 5.42 6.46
C ASN A 72 -18.99 4.34 5.36
N PRO A 73 -20.11 3.64 5.11
CA PRO A 73 -20.15 2.59 4.10
C PRO A 73 -19.85 3.15 2.71
N GLY A 74 -19.14 2.38 1.89
CA GLY A 74 -18.81 2.76 0.51
C GLY A 74 -17.48 3.50 0.30
N VAL A 75 -16.70 3.80 1.33
CA VAL A 75 -15.34 4.39 1.15
C VAL A 75 -14.24 3.35 0.95
N GLY A 76 -14.54 2.06 1.10
CA GLY A 76 -13.55 0.99 0.96
C GLY A 76 -13.19 0.70 -0.49
N LEU A 77 -11.95 0.99 -0.89
CA LEU A 77 -11.44 0.73 -2.25
C LEU A 77 -10.91 -0.69 -2.42
N GLY A 78 -10.43 -1.34 -1.37
CA GLY A 78 -9.84 -2.68 -1.45
C GLY A 78 -8.58 -2.83 -0.62
N VAL A 79 -7.61 -3.61 -1.10
CA VAL A 79 -6.38 -3.93 -0.37
C VAL A 79 -5.14 -3.71 -1.21
N HIS A 80 -4.03 -3.35 -0.56
CA HIS A 80 -2.70 -3.34 -1.15
C HIS A 80 -1.81 -4.37 -0.44
N TYR A 81 -1.14 -5.19 -1.24
CA TYR A 81 -0.24 -6.25 -0.77
C TYR A 81 0.82 -6.56 -1.83
N TRP A 82 1.70 -7.53 -1.57
CA TRP A 82 2.77 -7.91 -2.49
C TRP A 82 2.56 -9.33 -3.03
N VAL A 83 2.80 -9.53 -4.32
CA VAL A 83 2.69 -10.82 -5.00
C VAL A 83 4.05 -11.26 -5.56
N PRO A 84 4.35 -12.57 -5.63
CA PRO A 84 5.49 -13.07 -6.37
C PRO A 84 5.43 -12.66 -7.84
N ASP A 85 6.58 -12.64 -8.51
CA ASP A 85 6.67 -12.40 -9.95
C ASP A 85 5.76 -13.37 -10.74
N PRO A 86 4.73 -12.85 -11.45
CA PRO A 86 3.78 -13.68 -12.19
C PRO A 86 4.44 -14.38 -13.39
N LEU A 87 5.58 -13.88 -13.89
CA LEU A 87 6.34 -14.50 -14.98
C LEU A 87 7.36 -15.51 -14.46
N ASN A 88 7.83 -15.36 -13.22
CA ASN A 88 8.81 -16.25 -12.60
C ASN A 88 8.71 -16.27 -11.07
N ALA A 89 7.79 -17.07 -10.54
CA ALA A 89 7.55 -17.17 -9.10
C ALA A 89 8.77 -17.64 -8.27
N THR A 90 9.78 -18.26 -8.88
CA THR A 90 11.01 -18.70 -8.18
C THR A 90 12.13 -17.68 -8.20
N SER A 91 11.96 -16.53 -8.88
CA SER A 91 12.96 -15.46 -8.93
C SER A 91 13.23 -14.80 -7.57
N GLY A 92 12.28 -14.92 -6.63
CA GLY A 92 12.29 -14.17 -5.37
C GLY A 92 11.85 -12.71 -5.51
N SER A 93 11.59 -12.23 -6.73
CA SER A 93 11.05 -10.90 -6.98
C SER A 93 9.59 -10.82 -6.52
N THR A 94 9.22 -9.66 -5.97
CA THR A 94 7.85 -9.35 -5.57
C THR A 94 7.42 -8.02 -6.15
N PHE A 95 6.12 -7.90 -6.43
CA PHE A 95 5.50 -6.72 -7.01
C PHE A 95 4.35 -6.24 -6.15
N ALA A 96 4.18 -4.92 -6.11
CA ALA A 96 3.05 -4.29 -5.44
C ALA A 96 1.76 -4.63 -6.19
N LYS A 97 0.76 -5.14 -5.48
CA LYS A 97 -0.60 -5.34 -6.02
C LYS A 97 -1.56 -4.39 -5.31
N TRP A 98 -2.31 -3.64 -6.09
CA TRP A 98 -3.40 -2.76 -5.68
C TRP A 98 -4.69 -3.39 -6.16
N ASP A 99 -5.50 -3.97 -5.27
CA ASP A 99 -6.62 -4.83 -5.62
C ASP A 99 -7.96 -4.26 -5.12
N PHE A 100 -8.76 -3.78 -6.06
CA PHE A 100 -10.09 -3.21 -5.82
C PHE A 100 -11.21 -4.21 -6.17
N SER A 101 -10.89 -5.45 -6.54
CA SER A 101 -11.87 -6.44 -6.99
C SER A 101 -12.90 -6.82 -5.92
N GLN A 102 -12.54 -6.62 -4.65
CA GLN A 102 -13.41 -6.86 -3.49
C GLN A 102 -14.06 -5.59 -2.93
N SER A 103 -13.89 -4.45 -3.60
CA SER A 103 -14.52 -3.19 -3.18
C SER A 103 -16.05 -3.30 -3.23
N GLU A 104 -16.71 -2.68 -2.26
CA GLU A 104 -18.17 -2.50 -2.26
C GLU A 104 -18.64 -1.68 -3.46
N LEU A 105 -17.79 -0.78 -3.97
CA LEU A 105 -18.07 0.03 -5.14
C LEU A 105 -18.13 -0.82 -6.42
N MET A 106 -17.51 -1.99 -6.42
CA MET A 106 -17.41 -2.88 -7.59
C MET A 106 -18.44 -4.02 -7.55
N VAL A 107 -19.35 -4.06 -6.58
CA VAL A 107 -20.28 -5.20 -6.39
C VAL A 107 -21.12 -5.51 -7.63
N ASN A 108 -21.51 -4.47 -8.37
CA ASN A 108 -22.32 -4.54 -9.58
C ASN A 108 -21.50 -4.40 -10.88
N ASP A 109 -20.17 -4.27 -10.78
CA ASP A 109 -19.31 -4.13 -11.96
C ASP A 109 -18.96 -5.52 -12.52
N THR A 110 -19.29 -5.75 -13.79
CA THR A 110 -19.02 -7.01 -14.49
C THR A 110 -17.53 -7.23 -14.77
N ASN A 111 -16.73 -6.17 -14.75
CA ASN A 111 -15.28 -6.19 -14.92
C ASN A 111 -14.51 -6.16 -13.59
N LYS A 112 -15.17 -6.30 -12.43
CA LYS A 112 -14.51 -6.22 -11.11
C LYS A 112 -13.34 -7.18 -10.93
N VAL A 113 -13.33 -8.32 -11.63
CA VAL A 113 -12.21 -9.27 -11.59
C VAL A 113 -10.89 -8.68 -12.10
N ASN A 114 -10.96 -7.68 -12.99
CA ASN A 114 -9.81 -6.97 -13.53
C ASN A 114 -9.54 -5.64 -12.81
N ALA A 115 -10.30 -5.32 -11.75
CA ALA A 115 -10.14 -4.11 -10.95
C ALA A 115 -8.94 -4.21 -10.00
N PHE A 116 -7.77 -4.54 -10.52
CA PHE A 116 -6.52 -4.52 -9.80
C PHE A 116 -5.40 -4.00 -10.68
N LEU A 117 -4.25 -3.77 -10.08
CA LEU A 117 -2.99 -3.47 -10.75
C LEU A 117 -1.87 -4.22 -10.03
N VAL A 118 -1.07 -5.00 -10.75
CA VAL A 118 0.27 -5.40 -10.30
C VAL A 118 1.27 -4.41 -10.88
N ALA A 119 2.07 -3.78 -10.03
CA ALA A 119 2.94 -2.68 -10.40
C ALA A 119 4.40 -2.97 -10.04
N SER A 120 5.28 -2.49 -10.91
CA SER A 120 6.73 -2.48 -10.71
C SER A 120 7.21 -1.09 -10.36
N LYS A 121 8.15 -0.99 -9.41
CA LYS A 121 8.74 0.29 -8.99
C LYS A 121 9.58 0.88 -10.12
N THR A 122 9.20 2.04 -10.63
CA THR A 122 9.89 2.79 -11.69
C THR A 122 10.49 4.11 -11.21
N GLY A 123 10.07 4.60 -10.04
CA GLY A 123 10.64 5.77 -9.37
C GLY A 123 10.69 5.59 -7.85
N ASN A 124 11.69 6.19 -7.22
CA ASN A 124 11.94 6.06 -5.79
C ASN A 124 12.67 7.30 -5.26
N VAL A 125 12.02 8.06 -4.38
CA VAL A 125 12.63 9.22 -3.71
C VAL A 125 12.40 9.14 -2.20
N PRO A 126 13.37 9.49 -1.36
CA PRO A 126 13.15 9.58 0.09
C PRO A 126 11.95 10.49 0.41
N ASP A 127 11.24 10.19 1.49
CA ASP A 127 10.21 11.11 2.01
C ASP A 127 10.85 12.48 2.27
N PRO A 128 10.27 13.59 1.79
CA PRO A 128 10.92 14.90 1.88
C PRO A 128 10.88 15.53 3.27
N PHE A 129 10.18 14.94 4.25
CA PHE A 129 9.99 15.53 5.57
C PHE A 129 10.72 14.75 6.68
N THR A 130 10.55 13.43 6.71
CA THR A 130 11.09 12.55 7.76
C THR A 130 11.58 11.21 7.19
N PRO A 131 12.60 11.20 6.31
CA PRO A 131 13.04 10.01 5.57
C PRO A 131 13.69 8.91 6.41
N SER A 132 13.90 9.10 7.71
CA SER A 132 14.35 8.05 8.64
C SER A 132 13.20 7.29 9.28
N VAL A 133 11.96 7.79 9.17
CA VAL A 133 10.76 7.20 9.79
C VAL A 133 9.77 6.78 8.72
N ASN A 134 9.60 7.63 7.70
CA ASN A 134 8.61 7.46 6.64
C ASN A 134 9.19 6.68 5.47
N LEU A 135 8.41 5.78 4.89
CA LEU A 135 8.77 5.10 3.65
C LEU A 135 9.06 6.09 2.52
N ASN A 136 9.92 5.70 1.60
CA ASN A 136 10.14 6.47 0.37
C ASN A 136 8.85 6.65 -0.44
N TRP A 137 8.75 7.77 -1.16
CA TRP A 137 7.72 7.95 -2.16
C TRP A 137 8.10 7.18 -3.42
N LEU A 138 7.10 6.52 -4.02
CA LEU A 138 7.31 5.64 -5.17
C LEU A 138 6.48 6.09 -6.37
N VAL A 139 7.05 5.83 -7.54
CA VAL A 139 6.29 5.73 -8.78
C VAL A 139 6.29 4.26 -9.18
N GLU A 140 5.10 3.71 -9.41
CA GLU A 140 4.91 2.28 -9.70
C GLU A 140 4.10 2.16 -10.99
N SER A 141 4.72 1.64 -12.05
CA SER A 141 4.06 1.44 -13.34
C SER A 141 3.50 0.03 -13.46
N ALA A 142 2.41 -0.14 -14.20
CA ALA A 142 1.81 -1.44 -14.48
C ALA A 142 2.86 -2.45 -14.97
N LEU A 143 2.87 -3.62 -14.35
CA LEU A 143 3.66 -4.75 -14.81
C LEU A 143 3.02 -5.28 -16.09
N VAL A 144 3.84 -5.53 -17.11
CA VAL A 144 3.39 -6.12 -18.38
C VAL A 144 3.64 -7.62 -18.35
N VAL A 145 2.56 -8.40 -18.46
CA VAL A 145 2.55 -9.86 -18.54
C VAL A 145 1.94 -10.25 -19.88
N ASP A 146 2.66 -11.05 -20.67
CA ASP A 146 2.23 -11.50 -22.01
C ASP A 146 1.74 -10.38 -22.94
N GLY A 147 2.41 -9.22 -22.87
CA GLY A 147 2.11 -8.05 -23.70
C GLY A 147 0.90 -7.22 -23.25
N LYS A 148 0.37 -7.45 -22.05
CA LYS A 148 -0.73 -6.67 -21.46
C LYS A 148 -0.41 -6.26 -20.03
N ASN A 149 -1.00 -5.17 -19.55
CA ASN A 149 -0.92 -4.80 -18.15
C ASN A 149 -1.60 -5.88 -17.29
N ASP A 150 -0.95 -6.24 -16.18
CA ASP A 150 -1.48 -7.19 -15.21
C ASP A 150 -2.49 -6.50 -14.30
N GLY A 151 -3.74 -6.51 -14.78
CA GLY A 151 -4.86 -5.77 -14.21
C GLY A 151 -5.25 -4.54 -15.06
N GLN A 152 -6.42 -3.97 -14.77
CA GLN A 152 -7.01 -2.85 -15.50
C GLN A 152 -7.42 -1.68 -14.60
N LEU A 153 -6.97 -1.67 -13.34
CA LEU A 153 -7.28 -0.60 -12.40
C LEU A 153 -6.65 0.74 -12.83
N ALA A 154 -5.38 0.70 -13.24
CA ALA A 154 -4.59 1.88 -13.57
C ALA A 154 -3.33 1.49 -14.35
N ASP A 155 -2.69 2.45 -15.00
CA ASP A 155 -1.39 2.25 -15.68
C ASP A 155 -0.20 2.62 -14.77
N GLN A 156 -0.46 3.45 -13.77
CA GLN A 156 0.55 3.87 -12.80
C GLN A 156 -0.07 4.27 -11.47
N VAL A 157 0.66 4.02 -10.38
CA VAL A 157 0.38 4.47 -9.02
C VAL A 157 1.52 5.34 -8.52
N PHE A 158 1.17 6.44 -7.87
CA PHE A 158 2.08 7.27 -7.09
C PHE A 158 1.83 7.02 -5.62
N ARG A 159 2.86 6.61 -4.86
CA ARG A 159 2.82 6.54 -3.40
C ARG A 159 3.47 7.79 -2.82
N ILE A 160 2.71 8.58 -2.06
CA ILE A 160 3.15 9.86 -1.50
C ILE A 160 2.61 10.06 -0.08
N ASN A 161 3.02 11.14 0.59
CA ASN A 161 2.57 11.50 1.94
C ASN A 161 2.67 10.34 2.95
N THR A 162 3.75 9.56 2.84
CA THR A 162 3.98 8.39 3.68
C THR A 162 4.21 8.80 5.14
N ASN A 163 3.67 8.02 6.07
CA ASN A 163 3.91 8.14 7.50
C ASN A 163 4.30 6.77 8.06
N GLY A 164 5.43 6.68 8.75
CA GLY A 164 5.94 5.43 9.32
C GLY A 164 6.38 4.39 8.27
N GLY A 165 6.38 3.14 8.69
CA GLY A 165 6.72 1.98 7.86
C GLY A 165 8.21 1.67 7.73
N GLN A 166 9.15 2.54 8.11
CA GLN A 166 10.56 2.14 8.20
C GLN A 166 10.86 1.35 9.47
N ALA A 167 11.77 0.38 9.36
CA ALA A 167 12.29 -0.31 10.54
C ALA A 167 12.94 0.72 11.51
N PRO A 168 12.69 0.63 12.83
CA PRO A 168 13.13 1.62 13.79
C PRO A 168 14.66 1.64 14.01
N ASN A 169 15.34 0.61 13.54
CA ASN A 169 16.79 0.46 13.56
C ASN A 169 17.21 -0.45 12.38
N THR A 170 18.51 -0.67 12.22
CA THR A 170 19.07 -1.49 11.13
C THR A 170 19.41 -2.92 11.54
N SER A 171 19.24 -3.30 12.81
CA SER A 171 19.80 -4.52 13.38
C SER A 171 18.74 -5.41 14.04
N CYS A 172 18.85 -6.71 13.84
CA CYS A 172 17.94 -7.72 14.38
C CYS A 172 18.65 -9.06 14.62
N THR A 173 17.96 -10.00 15.26
CA THR A 173 18.46 -11.36 15.46
C THR A 173 18.34 -12.15 14.16
N PRO A 174 19.48 -12.58 13.56
CA PRO A 174 19.47 -13.24 12.25
C PRO A 174 18.52 -14.44 12.17
N ASN A 175 17.69 -14.48 11.13
CA ASN A 175 16.74 -15.57 10.82
C ASN A 175 15.73 -15.90 11.93
N ALA A 176 15.51 -15.02 12.90
CA ALA A 176 14.58 -15.24 14.01
C ALA A 176 13.50 -14.17 14.12
N ASP A 177 13.90 -12.90 13.95
CA ASP A 177 12.99 -11.80 14.22
C ASP A 177 12.11 -11.47 13.00
N THR A 178 10.86 -11.14 13.29
CA THR A 178 9.93 -10.50 12.36
C THR A 178 9.47 -9.18 12.96
N LEU A 179 9.16 -8.22 12.10
CA LEU A 179 8.75 -6.89 12.52
C LEU A 179 7.60 -6.41 11.64
N GLN A 180 6.57 -5.89 12.30
CA GLN A 180 5.48 -5.16 11.66
C GLN A 180 5.58 -3.70 12.07
N VAL A 181 5.71 -2.81 11.08
CA VAL A 181 5.74 -1.36 11.31
C VAL A 181 4.50 -0.76 10.72
N LYS A 182 3.71 -0.07 11.55
CA LYS A 182 2.53 0.66 11.10
C LYS A 182 2.92 1.71 10.06
N SER A 183 2.08 1.84 9.04
CA SER A 183 2.24 2.84 8.00
C SER A 183 0.90 3.35 7.50
N THR A 184 0.90 4.62 7.12
CA THR A 184 -0.13 5.22 6.26
C THR A 184 0.51 5.91 5.07
N MET A 185 -0.23 6.07 3.99
CA MET A 185 0.23 6.77 2.79
C MET A 185 -0.97 7.18 1.95
N ASP A 186 -0.78 8.21 1.14
CA ASP A 186 -1.70 8.48 0.05
C ASP A 186 -1.21 7.81 -1.22
N PHE A 187 -2.15 7.44 -2.09
CA PHE A 187 -1.82 7.01 -3.42
C PHE A 187 -2.77 7.60 -4.46
N CYS A 188 -2.23 7.89 -5.64
CA CYS A 188 -3.01 8.36 -6.78
C CYS A 188 -2.84 7.38 -7.94
N THR A 189 -3.95 6.98 -8.58
CA THR A 189 -3.91 6.18 -9.81
C THR A 189 -3.96 7.08 -11.04
N SER A 190 -3.28 6.71 -12.11
CA SER A 190 -3.43 7.38 -13.41
C SER A 190 -3.63 6.37 -14.54
N LEU A 191 -4.34 6.79 -15.58
CA LEU A 191 -4.39 6.11 -16.87
C LEU A 191 -3.40 6.82 -17.79
N ALA A 192 -2.64 6.07 -18.58
CA ALA A 192 -1.80 6.60 -19.63
C ALA A 192 -2.70 7.27 -20.69
N SER A 193 -2.36 8.50 -21.03
CA SER A 193 -2.99 9.30 -22.10
C SER A 193 -2.66 8.76 -23.48
#